data_AF-A0A1B6M0M5-F1
#
_entry.id   AF-A0A1B6M0M5-F1
#
_cell.length_a   1.000
_cell.length_b   1.000
_cell.length_c   1.000
_cell.angle_alpha   90.00
_cell.angle_beta   90.00
_cell.angle_gamma   90.00
#
_symmetry.space_group_name_H-M   'P 1'
#
loop_
_entity.id
_entity.type
_entity.pdbx_description
1 polymer ?
#
loop_
_entity_poly.entity_id
_entity_poly.type
_entity_poly.pdbx_seq_one_letter_code
_entity_poly.pdbx_strand_id
1 'polypeptide(L)'
;MEIVMRSARRQCRAHLHSLKAQLTDSLSHVRQALAAPRLLTHSAPGDTPVGSSLSTELVTQLVLANVEKVKGVLQDLLVFTQPDLAFAAKPKFLEAFCVDSVREGLVVGFIHHLTATARSFCSHSVPSLPLLLVLSKTCLEFEATNIQYLLGVTDEWFSTDTQLGALLTTEQEMCAGMRLAAQELLNHYVRMQGLAISQMLRKSVETRDWLHSLEPRTVRAVMKRVMEEMATIDSQVGLLFEEGIQTEHSSDSSHKTQSRLHRSTASNWSSHSLAASHIHKLFSERIEIFASVQFSKVSILTGVIKISLKTLLECIRLRTFSRYGLQQIQVDSHYLQLYLWRYVADENLVQLLLDEVLSSAVHRCLDPVLMEPSVVDIICERG
;
A
#
# COMPACT_ATOMS: atom_id res chain seq x y z
N MET A 1 -49.62 12.57 10.43
CA MET A 1 -48.22 12.42 10.90
C MET A 1 -47.50 11.32 10.16
N GLU A 2 -48.10 10.14 10.04
CA GLU A 2 -47.50 9.01 9.31
C GLU A 2 -47.15 9.34 7.84
N ILE A 3 -48.03 10.06 7.12
CA ILE A 3 -47.76 10.49 5.73
C ILE A 3 -46.50 11.37 5.65
N VAL A 4 -46.36 12.35 6.56
CA VAL A 4 -45.20 13.25 6.60
C VAL A 4 -43.93 12.46 6.90
N MET A 5 -43.98 11.55 7.88
CA MET A 5 -42.84 10.71 8.22
C MET A 5 -42.42 9.77 7.07
N ARG A 6 -43.39 9.19 6.36
CA ARG A 6 -43.12 8.39 5.15
C ARG A 6 -42.47 9.23 4.05
N SER A 7 -42.93 10.46 3.83
CA SER A 7 -42.34 11.38 2.86
C SER A 7 -40.91 11.77 3.25
N ALA A 8 -40.66 12.11 4.52
CA ALA A 8 -39.31 12.48 5.00
C ALA A 8 -38.32 11.30 4.86
N ARG A 9 -38.74 10.08 5.22
CA ARG A 9 -37.94 8.85 5.03
C ARG A 9 -37.67 8.57 3.55
N ARG A 10 -38.67 8.76 2.68
CA ARG A 10 -38.48 8.62 1.23
C ARG A 10 -37.46 9.62 0.71
N GLN A 11 -37.49 10.86 1.19
CA GLN A 11 -36.55 11.89 0.81
C GLN A 11 -35.11 11.55 1.27
N CYS A 12 -34.93 11.09 2.51
CA CYS A 12 -33.62 10.63 3.00
C CYS A 12 -33.07 9.48 2.15
N ARG A 13 -33.90 8.50 1.77
CA ARG A 13 -33.49 7.39 0.89
C ARG A 13 -33.11 7.86 -0.50
N ALA A 14 -33.84 8.81 -1.07
CA ALA A 14 -33.50 9.39 -2.38
C ALA A 14 -32.16 10.13 -2.33
N HIS A 15 -31.93 10.92 -1.28
CA HIS A 15 -30.64 11.58 -1.09
C HIS A 15 -29.50 10.59 -0.84
N LEU A 16 -29.71 9.53 -0.05
CA LEU A 16 -28.71 8.47 0.12
C LEU A 16 -28.33 7.86 -1.24
N HIS A 17 -29.31 7.57 -2.10
CA HIS A 17 -29.03 7.09 -3.45
C HIS A 17 -28.22 8.12 -4.26
N SER A 18 -28.52 9.42 -4.15
CA SER A 18 -27.74 10.47 -4.79
C SER A 18 -26.29 10.53 -4.28
N LEU A 19 -26.05 10.34 -2.97
CA LEU A 19 -24.71 10.26 -2.41
C LEU A 19 -23.92 9.07 -2.97
N LYS A 20 -24.56 7.90 -3.07
CA LYS A 20 -23.94 6.69 -3.63
C LYS A 20 -23.59 6.86 -5.12
N ALA A 21 -24.47 7.51 -5.89
CA ALA A 21 -24.21 7.84 -7.28
C ALA A 21 -23.02 8.82 -7.41
N GLN A 22 -23.00 9.88 -6.60
CA GLN A 22 -21.89 10.84 -6.57
C GLN A 22 -20.55 10.16 -6.26
N LEU A 23 -20.51 9.25 -5.28
CA LEU A 23 -19.30 8.48 -4.97
C LEU A 23 -18.84 7.67 -6.19
N THR A 24 -19.76 7.01 -6.88
CA THR A 24 -19.46 6.22 -8.07
C THR A 24 -18.87 7.09 -9.19
N ASP A 25 -19.46 8.26 -9.42
CA ASP A 25 -19.00 9.21 -10.43
C ASP A 25 -17.62 9.77 -10.08
N SER A 26 -17.41 10.20 -8.82
CA SER A 26 -16.11 10.68 -8.35
C SER A 26 -15.02 9.60 -8.46
N LEU A 27 -15.33 8.34 -8.15
CA LEU A 27 -14.39 7.23 -8.36
C LEU A 27 -14.08 6.98 -9.83
N SER A 28 -15.06 7.17 -10.73
CA SER A 28 -14.84 7.07 -12.17
C SER A 28 -13.87 8.15 -12.67
N HIS A 29 -13.98 9.38 -12.17
CA HIS A 29 -13.06 10.48 -12.47
C HIS A 29 -11.64 10.21 -11.98
N VAL A 30 -11.48 9.73 -10.73
CA VAL A 30 -10.17 9.33 -10.20
C VAL A 30 -9.53 8.25 -11.07
N ARG A 31 -10.31 7.25 -11.49
CA ARG A 31 -9.83 6.18 -12.39
C ARG A 31 -9.36 6.73 -13.74
N GLN A 32 -10.10 7.66 -14.33
CA GLN A 32 -9.73 8.29 -15.60
C GLN A 32 -8.47 9.15 -15.45
N ALA A 33 -8.36 9.94 -14.38
CA ALA A 33 -7.20 10.76 -14.10
C ALA A 33 -5.93 9.91 -13.90
N LEU A 34 -6.05 8.79 -13.19
CA LEU A 34 -4.94 7.84 -13.01
C LEU A 34 -4.53 7.11 -14.31
N ALA A 35 -5.44 6.99 -15.28
CA ALA A 35 -5.18 6.35 -16.57
C ALA A 35 -4.68 7.32 -17.66
N ALA A 36 -4.80 8.64 -17.43
CA ALA A 36 -4.43 9.65 -18.41
C ALA A 36 -2.90 9.65 -18.67
N PRO A 37 -2.45 9.67 -19.94
CA PRO A 37 -1.02 9.78 -20.26
C PRO A 37 -0.45 11.07 -19.70
N ARG A 38 0.62 10.96 -18.90
CA ARG A 38 1.34 12.13 -18.36
C ARG A 38 2.05 12.84 -19.51
N LEU A 39 1.50 13.95 -19.99
CA LEU A 39 2.23 14.86 -20.87
C LEU A 39 3.41 15.40 -20.05
N LEU A 40 4.63 15.09 -20.49
CA LEU A 40 5.88 15.51 -19.86
C LEU A 40 6.00 17.04 -19.96
N THR A 41 5.44 17.77 -19.00
CA THR A 41 5.84 19.15 -18.75
C THR A 41 7.16 19.09 -17.99
N HIS A 42 8.25 19.49 -18.64
CA HIS A 42 9.58 19.65 -18.03
C HIS A 42 9.46 20.43 -16.71
N SER A 43 9.66 19.77 -15.56
CA SER A 43 9.85 20.43 -14.27
C SER A 43 11.35 20.68 -14.04
N ALA A 44 11.68 21.89 -13.60
CA ALA A 44 13.03 22.33 -13.27
C ALA A 44 13.59 21.57 -12.04
N PRO A 45 14.92 21.49 -11.86
CA PRO A 45 15.50 20.83 -10.70
C PRO A 45 15.26 21.67 -9.45
N GLY A 46 14.32 21.24 -8.60
CA GLY A 46 13.92 21.92 -7.37
C GLY A 46 12.42 21.88 -7.08
N ASP A 47 11.59 21.63 -8.10
CA ASP A 47 10.15 21.49 -7.92
C ASP A 47 9.76 20.08 -7.45
N THR A 48 8.80 20.01 -6.53
CA THR A 48 8.15 18.76 -6.15
C THR A 48 7.68 18.04 -7.44
N PRO A 49 7.95 16.74 -7.59
CA PRO A 49 7.61 16.05 -8.83
C PRO A 49 6.12 16.18 -9.09
N VAL A 50 5.72 16.67 -10.25
CA VAL A 50 4.32 16.94 -10.67
C VAL A 50 3.38 15.72 -10.47
N GLY A 51 3.92 14.52 -10.29
CA GLY A 51 3.16 13.33 -9.91
C GLY A 51 2.68 13.28 -8.45
N SER A 52 3.38 13.91 -7.49
CA SER A 52 3.04 13.86 -6.06
C SER A 52 1.86 14.77 -5.74
N SER A 53 1.81 15.94 -6.38
CA SER A 53 0.68 16.84 -6.30
C SER A 53 -0.61 16.17 -6.79
N LEU A 54 -0.56 15.48 -7.94
CA LEU A 54 -1.76 14.85 -8.52
C LEU A 54 -2.37 13.77 -7.63
N SER A 55 -1.56 12.91 -7.00
CA SER A 55 -2.11 11.79 -6.20
C SER A 55 -2.75 12.29 -4.90
N THR A 56 -2.11 13.25 -4.22
CA THR A 56 -2.66 13.90 -3.04
C THR A 56 -3.87 14.77 -3.40
N GLU A 57 -3.82 15.45 -4.55
CA GLU A 57 -4.94 16.23 -5.09
C GLU A 57 -6.16 15.34 -5.38
N LEU A 58 -5.97 14.17 -5.97
CA LEU A 58 -7.07 13.22 -6.22
C LEU A 58 -7.72 12.73 -4.91
N VAL A 59 -6.92 12.51 -3.86
CA VAL A 59 -7.46 12.20 -2.51
C VAL A 59 -8.30 13.37 -2.01
N THR A 60 -7.75 14.59 -2.04
CA THR A 60 -8.43 15.80 -1.58
C THR A 60 -9.72 16.06 -2.36
N GLN A 61 -9.69 15.97 -3.68
CA GLN A 61 -10.86 16.13 -4.54
C GLN A 61 -11.94 15.07 -4.23
N LEU A 62 -11.55 13.81 -4.03
CA LEU A 62 -12.50 12.75 -3.68
C LEU A 62 -13.13 12.98 -2.30
N VAL A 63 -12.34 13.37 -1.30
CA VAL A 63 -12.84 13.70 0.04
C VAL A 63 -13.80 14.89 -0.03
N LEU A 64 -13.36 16.02 -0.59
CA LEU A 64 -14.15 17.25 -0.68
C LEU A 64 -15.45 17.04 -1.44
N ALA A 65 -15.43 16.35 -2.58
CA ALA A 65 -16.63 16.09 -3.38
C ALA A 65 -17.70 15.32 -2.58
N ASN A 66 -17.30 14.33 -1.78
CA ASN A 66 -18.23 13.57 -0.97
C ASN A 66 -18.71 14.36 0.26
N VAL A 67 -17.81 15.05 0.96
CA VAL A 67 -18.15 15.85 2.16
C VAL A 67 -19.09 17.00 1.80
N GLU A 68 -18.80 17.77 0.76
CA GLU A 68 -19.67 18.87 0.33
C GLU A 68 -21.02 18.37 -0.18
N LYS A 69 -21.06 17.20 -0.85
CA LYS A 69 -22.33 16.60 -1.26
C LYS A 69 -23.18 16.19 -0.06
N VAL A 70 -22.58 15.60 0.98
CA VAL A 70 -23.29 15.27 2.24
C VAL A 70 -23.84 16.55 2.88
N LYS A 71 -23.04 17.61 2.99
CA LYS A 71 -23.49 18.89 3.54
C LYS A 71 -24.66 19.47 2.76
N GLY A 72 -24.60 19.51 1.43
CA GLY A 72 -25.70 20.00 0.59
C GLY A 72 -26.99 19.21 0.81
N VAL A 73 -26.89 17.88 0.92
CA VAL A 73 -28.03 17.02 1.24
C VAL A 73 -28.60 17.32 2.64
N LEU A 74 -27.73 17.55 3.64
CA LEU A 74 -28.18 17.91 4.99
C LEU A 74 -28.90 19.27 4.99
N GLN A 75 -28.41 20.24 4.21
CA GLN A 75 -29.06 21.54 4.03
C GLN A 75 -30.46 21.40 3.42
N ASP A 76 -30.61 20.56 2.38
CA ASP A 76 -31.91 20.28 1.76
C ASP A 76 -32.92 19.71 2.77
N LEU A 77 -32.44 18.90 3.73
CA LEU A 77 -33.27 18.22 4.72
C LEU A 77 -33.67 19.10 5.92
N LEU A 78 -33.00 20.24 6.14
CA LEU A 78 -33.36 21.22 7.18
C LEU A 78 -34.76 21.82 6.96
N VAL A 79 -35.32 21.70 5.76
CA VAL A 79 -36.71 22.12 5.50
C VAL A 79 -37.70 21.36 6.40
N PHE A 80 -37.39 20.14 6.83
CA PHE A 80 -38.29 19.34 7.68
C PHE A 80 -38.19 19.69 9.18
N THR A 81 -37.21 20.48 9.58
CA THR A 81 -37.00 20.91 10.98
C THR A 81 -37.44 22.35 11.24
N GLN A 82 -37.97 23.05 10.22
CA GLN A 82 -38.39 24.44 10.37
C GLN A 82 -39.48 24.60 11.45
N PRO A 83 -39.34 25.57 12.37
CA PRO A 83 -40.24 25.73 13.52
C PRO A 83 -41.68 26.07 13.10
N ASP A 84 -41.85 26.66 11.92
CA ASP A 84 -43.14 27.05 11.35
C ASP A 84 -44.03 25.85 10.97
N LEU A 85 -43.45 24.65 10.94
CA LEU A 85 -44.13 23.43 10.56
C LEU A 85 -44.78 22.76 11.78
N ALA A 86 -46.11 22.64 11.75
CA ALA A 86 -46.90 22.06 12.84
C ALA A 86 -46.48 20.62 13.24
N PHE A 87 -45.81 19.88 12.34
CA PHE A 87 -45.27 18.56 12.65
C PHE A 87 -43.86 18.60 13.26
N ALA A 88 -43.05 19.62 12.96
CA ALA A 88 -41.71 19.80 13.52
C ALA A 88 -41.76 20.14 15.01
N ALA A 89 -42.85 20.74 15.48
CA ALA A 89 -43.10 20.94 16.91
C ALA A 89 -43.30 19.64 17.72
N LYS A 90 -43.36 18.45 17.07
CA LYS A 90 -43.61 17.17 17.76
C LYS A 90 -42.29 16.42 18.02
N PRO A 91 -41.92 16.15 19.28
CA PRO A 91 -40.62 15.56 19.62
C PRO A 91 -40.42 14.16 19.01
N LYS A 92 -41.47 13.33 18.99
CA LYS A 92 -41.42 11.99 18.37
C LYS A 92 -41.12 12.01 16.87
N PHE A 93 -41.52 13.07 16.16
CA PHE A 93 -41.20 13.21 14.74
C PHE A 93 -39.75 13.63 14.57
N LEU A 94 -39.30 14.64 15.32
CA LEU A 94 -37.91 15.09 15.27
C LEU A 94 -36.95 13.97 15.63
N GLU A 95 -37.22 13.20 16.68
CA GLU A 95 -36.43 12.04 17.07
C GLU A 95 -36.33 11.02 15.91
N ALA A 96 -37.46 10.52 15.41
CA ALA A 96 -37.46 9.52 14.33
C ALA A 96 -36.92 10.05 12.98
N PHE A 97 -36.99 11.36 12.75
CA PHE A 97 -36.46 11.99 11.54
C PHE A 97 -34.97 12.25 11.67
N CYS A 98 -34.55 13.06 12.65
CA CYS A 98 -33.17 13.48 12.85
C CYS A 98 -32.26 12.29 13.19
N VAL A 99 -32.69 11.40 14.08
CA VAL A 99 -31.88 10.26 14.53
C VAL A 99 -31.94 9.13 13.50
N ASP A 100 -33.10 8.46 13.36
CA ASP A 100 -33.19 7.24 12.57
C ASP A 100 -32.97 7.48 11.07
N SER A 101 -33.49 8.60 10.55
CA SER A 101 -33.55 8.83 9.10
C SER A 101 -32.35 9.62 8.58
N VAL A 102 -31.96 10.69 9.28
CA VAL A 102 -30.85 11.57 8.86
C VAL A 102 -29.51 11.06 9.38
N ARG A 103 -29.32 10.95 10.70
CA ARG A 103 -28.03 10.52 11.26
C ARG A 103 -27.71 9.07 10.89
N GLU A 104 -28.55 8.11 11.26
CA GLU A 104 -28.29 6.68 11.05
C GLU A 104 -28.58 6.26 9.60
N GLY A 105 -29.78 6.54 9.11
CA GLY A 105 -30.22 6.06 7.80
C GLY A 105 -29.48 6.68 6.61
N LEU A 106 -28.99 7.91 6.73
CA LEU A 106 -28.39 8.65 5.64
C LEU A 106 -26.88 8.86 5.84
N VAL A 107 -26.44 9.53 6.92
CA VAL A 107 -25.02 9.85 7.10
C VAL A 107 -24.20 8.60 7.42
N VAL A 108 -24.56 7.88 8.48
CA VAL A 108 -23.91 6.60 8.84
C VAL A 108 -24.09 5.58 7.70
N GLY A 109 -25.30 5.46 7.16
CA GLY A 109 -25.58 4.59 6.01
C GLY A 109 -24.72 4.88 4.77
N PHE A 110 -24.36 6.15 4.53
CA PHE A 110 -23.45 6.53 3.45
C PHE A 110 -21.99 6.21 3.79
N ILE A 111 -21.53 6.50 5.01
CA ILE A 111 -20.17 6.19 5.46
C ILE A 111 -19.91 4.68 5.36
N HIS A 112 -20.84 3.84 5.84
CA HIS A 112 -20.73 2.39 5.66
C HIS A 112 -20.71 1.96 4.19
N HIS A 113 -21.48 2.62 3.32
CA HIS A 113 -21.43 2.34 1.90
C HIS A 113 -20.08 2.72 1.29
N LEU A 114 -19.49 3.84 1.68
CA LEU A 114 -18.14 4.25 1.27
C LEU A 114 -17.12 3.19 1.69
N THR A 115 -17.15 2.75 2.96
CA THR A 115 -16.29 1.67 3.46
C THR A 115 -16.47 0.38 2.68
N ALA A 116 -17.71 -0.06 2.45
CA ALA A 116 -18.01 -1.28 1.70
C ALA A 116 -17.54 -1.18 0.23
N THR A 117 -17.69 -0.01 -0.39
CA THR A 117 -17.24 0.26 -1.76
C THR A 117 -15.72 0.18 -1.85
N ALA A 118 -15.01 0.81 -0.92
CA ALA A 118 -13.55 0.73 -0.83
C ALA A 118 -13.08 -0.73 -0.73
N ARG A 119 -13.68 -1.53 0.17
CA ARG A 119 -13.33 -2.95 0.34
C ARG A 119 -13.64 -3.82 -0.86
N SER A 120 -14.67 -3.48 -1.65
CA SER A 120 -15.05 -4.25 -2.85
C SER A 120 -13.94 -4.30 -3.92
N PHE A 121 -13.02 -3.33 -3.91
CA PHE A 121 -11.85 -3.31 -4.80
C PHE A 121 -10.83 -4.42 -4.48
N CYS A 122 -10.89 -5.02 -3.29
CA CYS A 122 -10.03 -6.13 -2.91
C CYS A 122 -10.56 -7.52 -3.34
N SER A 123 -11.84 -7.63 -3.72
CA SER A 123 -12.51 -8.93 -3.92
C SER A 123 -13.03 -9.19 -5.34
N HIS A 124 -13.50 -8.17 -6.06
CA HIS A 124 -14.29 -8.38 -7.27
C HIS A 124 -13.75 -7.71 -8.55
N SER A 125 -12.68 -6.92 -8.45
CA SER A 125 -12.07 -6.24 -9.60
C SER A 125 -10.56 -6.41 -9.60
N VAL A 126 -9.92 -6.26 -10.76
CA VAL A 126 -8.48 -6.00 -10.84
C VAL A 126 -8.33 -4.48 -10.95
N PRO A 127 -8.36 -3.72 -9.83
CA PRO A 127 -8.19 -2.28 -9.89
C PRO A 127 -6.80 -1.93 -10.40
N SER A 128 -6.67 -0.71 -10.94
CA SER A 128 -5.34 -0.12 -11.10
C SER A 128 -4.69 0.00 -9.72
N LEU A 129 -3.46 -0.49 -9.57
CA LEU A 129 -2.76 -0.47 -8.28
C LEU A 129 -2.65 0.94 -7.66
N PRO A 130 -2.45 2.03 -8.43
CA PRO A 130 -2.49 3.38 -7.87
C PRO A 130 -3.85 3.76 -7.25
N LEU A 131 -4.97 3.24 -7.76
CA LEU A 131 -6.30 3.49 -7.18
C LEU A 131 -6.41 2.91 -5.77
N LEU A 132 -5.81 1.74 -5.52
CA LEU A 132 -5.80 1.13 -4.18
C LEU A 132 -5.12 2.04 -3.16
N LEU A 133 -4.01 2.69 -3.55
CA LEU A 133 -3.29 3.63 -2.68
C LEU A 133 -4.14 4.88 -2.41
N VAL A 134 -4.75 5.46 -3.44
CA VAL A 134 -5.64 6.62 -3.31
C VAL A 134 -6.81 6.29 -2.37
N LEU A 135 -7.50 5.17 -2.58
CA LEU A 135 -8.60 4.72 -1.72
C LEU A 135 -8.15 4.46 -0.30
N SER A 136 -6.99 3.81 -0.11
CA SER A 136 -6.43 3.57 1.22
C SER A 136 -6.19 4.90 1.95
N LYS A 137 -5.62 5.89 1.27
CA LYS A 137 -5.36 7.21 1.85
C LYS A 137 -6.66 7.98 2.12
N THR A 138 -7.65 7.92 1.21
CA THR A 138 -8.99 8.49 1.44
C THR A 138 -9.65 7.90 2.68
N CYS A 139 -9.60 6.58 2.89
CA CYS A 139 -10.12 5.97 4.10
C CYS A 139 -9.43 6.49 5.37
N LEU A 140 -8.11 6.71 5.35
CA LEU A 140 -7.38 7.32 6.47
C LEU A 140 -7.79 8.78 6.72
N GLU A 141 -8.01 9.58 5.67
CA GLU A 141 -8.54 10.95 5.84
C GLU A 141 -9.94 10.95 6.46
N PHE A 142 -10.79 9.98 6.09
CA PHE A 142 -12.11 9.83 6.70
C PHE A 142 -12.03 9.42 8.17
N GLU A 143 -11.17 8.46 8.52
CA GLU A 143 -10.90 8.06 9.91
C GLU A 143 -10.38 9.26 10.73
N ALA A 144 -9.44 10.02 10.19
CA ALA A 144 -8.72 11.04 10.96
C ALA A 144 -9.58 12.26 11.31
N THR A 145 -10.44 12.72 10.39
CA THR A 145 -11.15 14.01 10.56
C THR A 145 -12.58 14.02 10.00
N ASN A 146 -12.85 13.40 8.86
CA ASN A 146 -14.10 13.65 8.16
C ASN A 146 -15.32 12.96 8.78
N ILE A 147 -15.15 11.80 9.44
CA ILE A 147 -16.26 11.16 10.17
C ILE A 147 -16.71 12.04 11.32
N GLN A 148 -15.76 12.50 12.16
CA GLN A 148 -16.06 13.40 13.28
C GLN A 148 -16.74 14.68 12.79
N TYR A 149 -16.22 15.29 11.74
CA TYR A 149 -16.79 16.49 11.13
C TYR A 149 -18.24 16.28 10.66
N LEU A 150 -18.50 15.23 9.88
CA LEU A 150 -19.83 14.96 9.34
C LEU A 150 -20.86 14.65 10.43
N LEU A 151 -20.47 13.88 11.45
CA LEU A 151 -21.32 13.64 12.62
C LEU A 151 -21.58 14.95 13.38
N GLY A 152 -20.55 15.74 13.65
CA GLY A 152 -20.67 17.01 14.37
C GLY A 152 -21.62 17.99 13.66
N VAL A 153 -21.46 18.18 12.35
CA VAL A 153 -22.38 19.02 11.55
C VAL A 153 -23.81 18.49 11.60
N THR A 154 -23.98 17.16 11.52
CA THR A 154 -25.31 16.54 11.56
C THR A 154 -25.96 16.75 12.93
N ASP A 155 -25.21 16.53 14.01
CA ASP A 155 -25.72 16.64 15.37
C ASP A 155 -26.02 18.10 15.74
N GLU A 156 -25.21 19.06 15.27
CA GLU A 156 -25.45 20.49 15.42
C GLU A 156 -26.73 20.93 14.67
N TRP A 157 -26.84 20.58 13.39
CA TRP A 157 -27.94 21.06 12.54
C TRP A 157 -29.29 20.45 12.86
N PHE A 158 -29.31 19.22 13.37
CA PHE A 158 -30.54 18.49 13.67
C PHE A 158 -30.82 18.35 15.17
N SER A 159 -29.97 18.94 16.02
CA SER A 159 -30.09 18.90 17.49
C SER A 159 -30.28 17.48 18.00
N THR A 160 -29.43 16.56 17.53
CA THR A 160 -29.46 15.14 17.89
C THR A 160 -28.90 14.94 19.30
N ASP A 161 -29.52 15.55 20.30
CA ASP A 161 -28.99 15.55 21.65
C ASP A 161 -29.07 14.15 22.28
N THR A 162 -27.98 13.77 22.94
CA THR A 162 -27.55 12.39 23.27
C THR A 162 -28.31 11.74 24.43
N GLN A 163 -29.46 12.30 24.83
CA GLN A 163 -30.22 11.83 26.00
C GLN A 163 -30.98 10.51 25.76
N LEU A 164 -31.03 10.02 24.52
CA LEU A 164 -31.58 8.72 24.15
C LEU A 164 -30.44 7.76 23.79
N GLY A 165 -29.72 7.30 24.83
CA GLY A 165 -28.59 6.37 24.73
C GLY A 165 -28.92 4.94 24.24
N ALA A 166 -29.83 4.78 23.29
CA ALA A 166 -30.15 3.48 22.69
C ALA A 166 -29.46 3.33 21.32
N LEU A 167 -28.30 2.66 21.31
CA LEU A 167 -27.71 1.98 20.15
C LEU A 167 -27.40 2.86 18.90
N LEU A 168 -26.99 4.12 19.08
CA LEU A 168 -26.46 4.90 17.96
C LEU A 168 -25.12 4.31 17.48
N THR A 169 -24.91 4.34 16.18
CA THR A 169 -23.61 3.97 15.61
C THR A 169 -22.57 4.99 16.09
N THR A 170 -21.49 4.47 16.67
CA THR A 170 -20.45 5.31 17.28
C THR A 170 -19.45 5.80 16.24
N GLU A 171 -18.86 6.97 16.49
CA GLU A 171 -17.73 7.47 15.69
C GLU A 171 -16.60 6.43 15.62
N GLN A 172 -16.28 5.81 16.77
CA GLN A 172 -15.23 4.80 16.89
C GLN A 172 -15.47 3.58 15.98
N GLU A 173 -16.71 3.11 15.86
CA GLU A 173 -17.06 2.00 14.96
C GLU A 173 -16.79 2.35 13.50
N MET A 174 -17.22 3.54 13.06
CA MET A 174 -17.01 3.98 11.67
C MET A 174 -15.54 4.24 11.37
N CYS A 175 -14.80 4.87 12.29
CA CYS A 175 -13.37 5.09 12.16
C CYS A 175 -12.62 3.75 12.09
N ALA A 176 -12.97 2.78 12.95
CA ALA A 176 -12.42 1.42 12.87
C ALA A 176 -12.72 0.75 11.52
N GLY A 177 -13.95 0.91 11.00
CA GLY A 177 -14.33 0.42 9.68
C GLY A 177 -13.49 1.02 8.54
N MET A 178 -13.25 2.33 8.56
CA MET A 178 -12.39 3.00 7.58
C MET A 178 -10.94 2.56 7.68
N ARG A 179 -10.39 2.47 8.91
CA ARG A 179 -9.02 2.02 9.13
C ARG A 179 -8.80 0.58 8.64
N LEU A 180 -9.76 -0.32 8.92
CA LEU A 180 -9.73 -1.69 8.42
C LEU A 180 -9.78 -1.75 6.89
N ALA A 181 -10.65 -0.96 6.26
CA ALA A 181 -10.72 -0.87 4.80
C ALA A 181 -9.41 -0.36 4.19
N ALA A 182 -8.80 0.67 4.78
CA ALA A 182 -7.49 1.18 4.37
C ALA A 182 -6.42 0.08 4.45
N GLN A 183 -6.39 -0.67 5.56
CA GLN A 183 -5.43 -1.75 5.76
C GLN A 183 -5.60 -2.89 4.74
N GLU A 184 -6.85 -3.28 4.45
CA GLU A 184 -7.15 -4.31 3.44
C GLU A 184 -6.68 -3.88 2.04
N LEU A 185 -6.97 -2.63 1.65
CA LEU A 185 -6.54 -2.05 0.38
C LEU A 185 -5.00 -2.03 0.26
N LEU A 186 -4.31 -1.59 1.31
CA LEU A 186 -2.85 -1.53 1.32
C LEU A 186 -2.22 -2.92 1.25
N ASN A 187 -2.73 -3.86 2.05
CA ASN A 187 -2.28 -5.26 2.00
C ASN A 187 -2.51 -5.87 0.62
N HIS A 188 -3.63 -5.56 -0.03
CA HIS A 188 -3.92 -6.02 -1.39
C HIS A 188 -2.93 -5.42 -2.40
N TYR A 189 -2.64 -4.11 -2.32
CA TYR A 189 -1.63 -3.45 -3.16
C TYR A 189 -0.26 -4.13 -3.05
N VAL A 190 0.24 -4.31 -1.82
CA VAL A 190 1.55 -4.93 -1.54
C VAL A 190 1.61 -6.34 -2.10
N ARG A 191 0.53 -7.12 -1.92
CA ARG A 191 0.43 -8.48 -2.46
C ARG A 191 0.51 -8.50 -3.98
N MET A 192 -0.23 -7.60 -4.65
CA MET A 192 -0.27 -7.55 -6.11
C MET A 192 1.08 -7.09 -6.71
N GLN A 193 1.72 -6.08 -6.12
CA GLN A 193 3.07 -5.66 -6.54
C GLN A 193 4.11 -6.75 -6.29
N GLY A 194 4.08 -7.36 -5.11
CA GLY A 194 4.96 -8.48 -4.77
C GLY A 194 4.78 -9.64 -5.74
N LEU A 195 3.54 -9.96 -6.13
CA LEU A 195 3.25 -11.00 -7.11
C LEU A 195 3.77 -10.65 -8.51
N ALA A 196 3.62 -9.40 -8.97
CA ALA A 196 4.12 -8.97 -10.27
C ALA A 196 5.64 -9.18 -10.39
N ILE A 197 6.40 -8.74 -9.39
CA ILE A 197 7.85 -8.97 -9.32
C ILE A 197 8.18 -10.46 -9.19
N SER A 198 7.45 -11.17 -8.34
CA SER A 198 7.61 -12.62 -8.14
C SER A 198 7.44 -13.41 -9.44
N GLN A 199 6.52 -13.02 -10.33
CA GLN A 199 6.34 -13.67 -11.63
C GLN A 199 7.55 -13.46 -12.55
N MET A 200 8.14 -12.25 -12.57
CA MET A 200 9.38 -11.99 -13.33
C MET A 200 10.53 -12.88 -12.83
N LEU A 201 10.71 -12.94 -11.51
CA LEU A 201 11.73 -13.76 -10.86
C LEU A 201 11.51 -15.25 -11.14
N ARG A 202 10.29 -15.76 -10.93
CA ARG A 202 9.92 -17.15 -11.21
C ARG A 202 10.23 -17.53 -12.65
N LYS A 203 9.69 -16.79 -13.62
CA LYS A 203 9.92 -17.07 -15.04
C LYS A 203 11.41 -17.10 -15.37
N SER A 204 12.20 -16.17 -14.84
CA SER A 204 13.64 -16.11 -15.07
C SER A 204 14.41 -17.33 -14.54
N VAL A 205 13.91 -17.95 -13.46
CA VAL A 205 14.50 -19.16 -12.88
C VAL A 205 14.01 -20.41 -13.61
N GLU A 206 12.74 -20.45 -14.01
CA GLU A 206 12.15 -21.63 -14.62
C GLU A 206 12.65 -21.88 -16.05
N THR A 207 12.91 -20.82 -16.82
CA THR A 207 13.26 -20.94 -18.25
C THR A 207 14.76 -21.12 -18.51
N ARG A 208 15.61 -21.04 -17.49
CA ARG A 208 17.07 -21.11 -17.65
C ARG A 208 17.58 -22.54 -17.45
N ASP A 209 18.51 -22.95 -18.31
CA ASP A 209 19.30 -24.16 -18.08
C ASP A 209 20.41 -23.89 -17.06
N TRP A 210 20.18 -24.31 -15.81
CA TRP A 210 21.10 -24.15 -14.71
C TRP A 210 22.25 -25.16 -14.69
N LEU A 211 22.12 -26.29 -15.41
CA LEU A 211 23.14 -27.34 -15.46
C LEU A 211 24.21 -27.04 -16.50
N HIS A 212 23.86 -26.37 -17.60
CA HIS A 212 24.79 -25.99 -18.67
C HIS A 212 25.02 -24.47 -18.71
N SER A 213 25.03 -23.81 -17.55
CA SER A 213 25.30 -22.38 -17.45
C SER A 213 26.77 -22.07 -17.73
N LEU A 214 27.02 -20.95 -18.42
CA LEU A 214 28.36 -20.40 -18.60
C LEU A 214 28.79 -19.59 -17.39
N GLU A 215 30.11 -19.43 -17.22
CA GLU A 215 30.67 -18.57 -16.17
C GLU A 215 30.08 -17.15 -16.24
N PRO A 216 29.50 -16.64 -15.13
CA PRO A 216 28.79 -15.38 -15.14
C PRO A 216 29.76 -14.22 -15.35
N ARG A 217 29.41 -13.31 -16.27
CA ARG A 217 30.16 -12.06 -16.54
C ARG A 217 29.32 -10.81 -16.35
N THR A 218 28.01 -10.99 -16.17
CA THR A 218 27.03 -9.93 -16.03
C THR A 218 25.95 -10.37 -15.05
N VAL A 219 25.31 -9.38 -14.43
CA VAL A 219 24.07 -9.56 -13.70
C VAL A 219 22.94 -9.87 -14.69
N ARG A 220 22.04 -10.79 -14.36
CA ARG A 220 20.90 -11.09 -15.23
C ARG A 220 20.00 -9.86 -15.40
N ALA A 221 19.54 -9.63 -16.63
CA ALA A 221 18.66 -8.50 -16.96
C ALA A 221 17.39 -8.44 -16.11
N VAL A 222 16.86 -9.59 -15.66
CA VAL A 222 15.70 -9.64 -14.76
C VAL A 222 15.96 -8.92 -13.44
N MET A 223 17.18 -8.97 -12.88
CA MET A 223 17.48 -8.33 -11.59
C MET A 223 17.49 -6.81 -11.73
N LYS A 224 18.04 -6.31 -12.84
CA LYS A 224 17.95 -4.89 -13.21
C LYS A 224 16.50 -4.45 -13.36
N ARG A 225 15.68 -5.27 -14.04
CA ARG A 225 14.25 -5.00 -14.21
C ARG A 225 13.50 -4.98 -12.88
N VAL A 226 13.85 -5.84 -11.93
CA VAL A 226 13.29 -5.81 -10.58
C VAL A 226 13.62 -4.49 -9.88
N MET A 227 14.84 -3.97 -10.03
CA MET A 227 15.21 -2.68 -9.46
C MET A 227 14.47 -1.50 -10.10
N GLU A 228 14.27 -1.51 -11.42
CA GLU A 228 13.44 -0.52 -12.13
C GLU A 228 11.99 -0.55 -11.63
N GLU A 229 11.42 -1.73 -11.45
CA GLU A 229 10.07 -1.90 -10.93
C GLU A 229 9.98 -1.42 -9.47
N MET A 230 10.98 -1.72 -8.63
CA MET A 230 11.04 -1.24 -7.25
C MET A 230 11.11 0.29 -7.18
N ALA A 231 11.91 0.93 -8.05
CA ALA A 231 11.97 2.39 -8.15
C ALA A 231 10.63 3.00 -8.61
N THR A 232 9.91 2.31 -9.49
CA THR A 232 8.56 2.73 -9.92
C THR A 232 7.57 2.66 -8.75
N ILE A 233 7.61 1.57 -7.97
CA ILE A 233 6.78 1.40 -6.77
C ILE A 233 7.14 2.45 -5.72
N ASP A 234 8.43 2.67 -5.45
CA ASP A 234 8.94 3.68 -4.53
C ASP A 234 8.41 5.08 -4.87
N SER A 235 8.52 5.46 -6.14
CA SER A 235 7.99 6.73 -6.64
C SER A 235 6.49 6.83 -6.45
N GLN A 236 5.71 5.78 -6.78
CA GLN A 236 4.25 5.80 -6.64
C GLN A 236 3.78 5.87 -5.17
N VAL A 237 4.40 5.09 -4.28
CA VAL A 237 4.04 5.05 -2.87
C VAL A 237 4.43 6.36 -2.17
N GLY A 238 5.59 6.93 -2.53
CA GLY A 238 6.06 8.22 -2.00
C GLY A 238 5.18 9.42 -2.37
N LEU A 239 4.20 9.27 -3.28
CA LEU A 239 3.23 10.33 -3.60
C LEU A 239 2.13 10.47 -2.54
N LEU A 240 1.95 9.47 -1.67
CA LEU A 240 0.78 9.35 -0.79
C LEU A 240 1.12 8.97 0.66
N PHE A 241 2.21 8.25 0.86
CA PHE A 241 2.63 7.76 2.18
C PHE A 241 3.94 8.40 2.59
N GLU A 242 4.02 8.78 3.86
CA GLU A 242 5.22 9.39 4.43
C GLU A 242 6.42 8.45 4.31
N GLU A 243 7.57 9.08 4.11
CA GLU A 243 8.89 8.49 4.19
C GLU A 243 9.12 8.16 5.67
N GLY A 244 8.65 6.98 6.11
CA GLY A 244 8.88 6.52 7.49
C GLY A 244 10.38 6.51 7.84
N ILE A 245 10.73 6.31 9.11
CA ILE A 245 12.12 6.34 9.58
C ILE A 245 12.98 5.36 8.78
N GLN A 246 13.72 5.87 7.80
CA GLN A 246 14.86 5.20 7.22
C GLN A 246 16.04 5.46 8.16
N THR A 247 16.88 4.46 8.39
CA THR A 247 18.17 4.69 9.03
C THR A 247 19.03 5.51 8.06
N GLU A 248 18.83 6.83 8.04
CA GLU A 248 19.66 7.75 7.29
C GLU A 248 21.06 7.74 7.91
N HIS A 249 22.03 7.16 7.21
CA HIS A 249 23.39 7.66 7.30
C HIS A 249 23.54 8.81 6.30
N SER A 250 23.26 10.01 6.82
CA SER A 250 23.75 11.34 6.42
C SER A 250 23.81 11.66 4.92
N SER A 251 22.96 12.61 4.54
CA SER A 251 23.23 13.58 3.48
C SER A 251 24.58 14.27 3.70
N ASP A 252 25.64 13.81 3.02
CA ASP A 252 26.76 14.68 2.64
C ASP A 252 27.45 14.19 1.35
N SER A 253 27.30 15.00 0.31
CA SER A 253 28.19 15.24 -0.84
C SER A 253 29.53 14.47 -0.85
N SER A 254 29.54 13.21 -1.30
CA SER A 254 30.78 12.47 -1.58
C SER A 254 30.57 11.28 -2.52
N HIS A 255 30.24 11.57 -3.77
CA HIS A 255 30.02 10.59 -4.85
C HIS A 255 31.23 9.72 -5.25
N LYS A 256 32.36 9.72 -4.51
CA LYS A 256 33.57 8.97 -4.89
C LYS A 256 34.30 8.24 -3.76
N THR A 257 33.84 8.30 -2.51
CA THR A 257 34.54 7.67 -1.36
C THR A 257 33.76 6.56 -0.66
N GLN A 258 32.45 6.41 -0.92
CA GLN A 258 31.61 5.41 -0.22
C GLN A 258 31.74 3.96 -0.72
N SER A 259 32.34 3.69 -1.88
CA SER A 259 32.63 2.31 -2.32
C SER A 259 33.71 1.60 -1.50
N ARG A 260 34.36 2.31 -0.55
CA ARG A 260 35.44 1.75 0.27
C ARG A 260 34.99 1.30 1.67
N LEU A 261 33.85 1.78 2.18
CA LEU A 261 33.41 1.45 3.55
C LEU A 261 32.47 0.22 3.59
N HIS A 262 31.70 -0.04 2.53
CA HIS A 262 30.93 -1.30 2.39
C HIS A 262 31.79 -2.55 2.21
N ARG A 263 33.10 -2.39 2.04
CA ARG A 263 34.07 -3.49 1.95
C ARG A 263 34.18 -4.31 3.25
N SER A 264 33.70 -3.81 4.39
CA SER A 264 33.80 -4.56 5.67
C SER A 264 32.58 -5.42 6.00
N THR A 265 31.42 -5.20 5.38
CA THR A 265 30.22 -6.04 5.56
C THR A 265 29.96 -6.98 4.39
N ALA A 266 30.41 -6.65 3.17
CA ALA A 266 30.38 -7.54 2.00
C ALA A 266 31.35 -8.75 2.14
N SER A 267 32.30 -8.70 3.08
CA SER A 267 33.27 -9.77 3.35
C SER A 267 32.72 -10.95 4.16
N ASN A 268 31.46 -10.89 4.62
CA ASN A 268 30.89 -12.00 5.40
C ASN A 268 30.46 -13.20 4.54
N TRP A 269 30.25 -13.00 3.23
CA TRP A 269 29.83 -14.05 2.32
C TRP A 269 30.88 -15.16 2.11
N SER A 270 32.15 -14.88 2.42
CA SER A 270 33.25 -15.85 2.35
C SER A 270 33.43 -16.71 3.61
N SER A 271 32.72 -16.42 4.71
CA SER A 271 33.06 -16.97 6.03
C SER A 271 31.97 -17.83 6.68
N HIS A 272 30.77 -17.93 6.10
CA HIS A 272 29.71 -18.78 6.64
C HIS A 272 29.92 -20.25 6.27
N SER A 273 30.77 -20.90 7.06
CA SER A 273 30.78 -22.36 7.20
C SER A 273 29.36 -22.90 7.39
N LEU A 274 29.10 -24.10 6.88
CA LEU A 274 27.82 -24.83 6.97
C LEU A 274 27.21 -24.88 8.39
N ALA A 275 27.99 -24.62 9.43
CA ALA A 275 27.55 -24.51 10.82
C ALA A 275 26.68 -23.26 11.14
N ALA A 276 26.84 -22.15 10.39
CA ALA A 276 26.02 -20.94 10.58
C ALA A 276 24.57 -21.16 10.12
N SER A 277 24.35 -22.04 9.13
CA SER A 277 23.02 -22.30 8.55
C SER A 277 21.98 -22.78 9.58
N HIS A 278 22.40 -23.56 10.59
CA HIS A 278 21.50 -24.04 11.66
C HIS A 278 21.14 -22.95 12.68
N ILE A 279 22.04 -21.99 12.91
CA ILE A 279 21.78 -20.86 13.80
C ILE A 279 20.89 -19.83 13.09
N HIS A 280 21.15 -19.54 11.82
CA HIS A 280 20.29 -18.67 11.01
C HIS A 280 18.87 -19.25 10.83
N LYS A 281 18.69 -20.58 10.82
CA LYS A 281 17.37 -21.22 10.80
C LYS A 281 16.53 -20.91 12.06
N LEU A 282 17.18 -20.81 13.23
CA LEU A 282 16.55 -20.43 14.50
C LEU A 282 16.18 -18.94 14.57
N PHE A 283 16.81 -18.09 13.76
CA PHE A 283 16.48 -16.66 13.64
C PHE A 283 15.56 -16.34 12.46
N SER A 284 15.55 -17.16 11.41
CA SER A 284 14.61 -17.09 10.28
C SER A 284 13.16 -17.38 10.74
N GLU A 285 12.98 -18.26 11.74
CA GLU A 285 11.69 -18.47 12.41
C GLU A 285 11.11 -17.19 13.06
N ARG A 286 11.93 -16.16 13.32
CA ARG A 286 11.48 -14.87 13.88
C ARG A 286 11.21 -13.77 12.86
N ILE A 287 11.44 -14.00 11.57
CA ILE A 287 10.99 -13.04 10.57
C ILE A 287 9.48 -13.19 10.46
N GLU A 288 8.74 -12.40 11.25
CA GLU A 288 7.29 -12.31 11.15
C GLU A 288 6.91 -11.95 9.71
N ILE A 289 6.51 -12.99 8.97
CA ILE A 289 6.11 -12.94 7.56
C ILE A 289 4.79 -12.17 7.43
N PHE A 290 4.03 -12.11 8.52
CA PHE A 290 2.64 -11.68 8.59
C PHE A 290 2.44 -10.43 9.45
N ALA A 291 3.52 -9.73 9.84
CA ALA A 291 3.37 -8.41 10.44
C ALA A 291 2.59 -7.52 9.47
N SER A 292 1.52 -6.89 9.98
CA SER A 292 0.68 -6.01 9.17
C SER A 292 1.53 -4.89 8.57
N VAL A 293 1.39 -4.67 7.26
CA VAL A 293 2.07 -3.56 6.58
C VAL A 293 1.59 -2.25 7.21
N GLN A 294 2.52 -1.44 7.70
CA GLN A 294 2.22 -0.14 8.27
C GLN A 294 1.95 0.88 7.15
N PHE A 295 1.21 1.94 7.47
CA PHE A 295 0.91 3.04 6.54
C PHE A 295 2.12 3.96 6.31
N SER A 296 3.26 3.39 5.91
CA SER A 296 4.48 4.11 5.60
C SER A 296 5.15 3.55 4.34
N LYS A 297 5.83 4.42 3.60
CA LYS A 297 6.53 4.07 2.36
C LYS A 297 7.47 2.88 2.56
N VAL A 298 8.29 2.93 3.61
CA VAL A 298 9.28 1.91 3.94
C VAL A 298 8.64 0.56 4.26
N SER A 299 7.53 0.53 5.01
CA SER A 299 6.85 -0.73 5.35
C SER A 299 6.23 -1.40 4.13
N ILE A 300 5.64 -0.60 3.24
CA ILE A 300 5.03 -1.05 1.98
C ILE A 300 6.08 -1.69 1.09
N LEU A 301 7.20 -0.99 0.85
CA LEU A 301 8.31 -1.49 0.02
C LEU A 301 8.94 -2.74 0.62
N THR A 302 9.16 -2.76 1.93
CA THR A 302 9.63 -3.94 2.66
C THR A 302 8.70 -5.15 2.44
N GLY A 303 7.38 -4.94 2.47
CA GLY A 303 6.40 -5.99 2.19
C GLY A 303 6.54 -6.58 0.77
N VAL A 304 6.70 -5.72 -0.25
CA VAL A 304 6.91 -6.15 -1.64
C VAL A 304 8.20 -6.94 -1.79
N ILE A 305 9.29 -6.47 -1.17
CA ILE A 305 10.60 -7.14 -1.18
C ILE A 305 10.52 -8.52 -0.52
N LYS A 306 9.88 -8.62 0.67
CA LYS A 306 9.69 -9.90 1.37
C LYS A 306 8.98 -10.94 0.50
N ILE A 307 7.90 -10.57 -0.18
CA ILE A 307 7.17 -11.49 -1.08
C ILE A 307 8.05 -11.93 -2.25
N SER A 308 8.78 -10.99 -2.85
CA SER A 308 9.62 -11.22 -4.03
C SER A 308 10.80 -12.14 -3.72
N LEU A 309 11.55 -11.87 -2.66
CA LEU A 309 12.72 -12.66 -2.28
C LEU A 309 12.34 -14.06 -1.77
N LYS A 310 11.24 -14.20 -1.03
CA LYS A 310 10.72 -15.52 -0.63
C LYS A 310 10.28 -16.35 -1.83
N THR A 311 9.67 -15.73 -2.83
CA THR A 311 9.34 -16.44 -4.06
C THR A 311 10.60 -16.86 -4.83
N LEU A 312 11.62 -16.00 -4.91
CA LEU A 312 12.91 -16.35 -5.51
C LEU A 312 13.57 -17.55 -4.81
N LEU A 313 13.63 -17.52 -3.48
CA LEU A 313 14.12 -18.61 -2.65
C LEU A 313 13.42 -19.93 -2.97
N GLU A 314 12.08 -19.92 -3.01
CA GLU A 314 11.30 -21.11 -3.32
C GLU A 314 11.55 -21.61 -4.75
N CYS A 315 11.64 -20.71 -5.73
CA CYS A 315 11.95 -21.10 -7.11
C CYS A 315 13.34 -21.77 -7.21
N ILE A 316 14.33 -21.24 -6.48
CA ILE A 316 15.70 -21.78 -6.44
C ILE A 316 15.74 -23.14 -5.75
N ARG A 317 14.98 -23.32 -4.66
CA ARG A 317 14.87 -24.60 -3.93
C ARG A 317 14.42 -25.75 -4.83
N LEU A 318 13.65 -25.45 -5.88
CA LEU A 318 13.10 -26.40 -6.85
C LEU A 318 14.01 -26.63 -8.09
N ARG A 319 15.25 -26.15 -8.07
CA ARG A 319 16.21 -26.32 -9.17
C ARG A 319 17.43 -27.12 -8.73
N THR A 320 18.22 -27.52 -9.71
CA THR A 320 19.54 -28.14 -9.51
C THR A 320 20.54 -27.32 -10.30
N PHE A 321 21.69 -27.02 -9.70
CA PHE A 321 22.65 -26.08 -10.25
C PHE A 321 23.97 -26.77 -10.60
N SER A 322 24.59 -26.33 -11.69
CA SER A 322 26.03 -26.47 -11.90
C SER A 322 26.80 -25.42 -11.10
N ARG A 323 28.12 -25.56 -11.04
CA ARG A 323 29.02 -24.54 -10.49
C ARG A 323 28.72 -23.13 -11.01
N TYR A 324 28.65 -22.96 -12.33
CA TYR A 324 28.38 -21.65 -12.93
C TYR A 324 26.93 -21.18 -12.74
N GLY A 325 25.98 -22.12 -12.63
CA GLY A 325 24.62 -21.80 -12.22
C GLY A 325 24.55 -21.21 -10.82
N LEU A 326 25.26 -21.82 -9.86
CA LEU A 326 25.40 -21.31 -8.50
C LEU A 326 26.07 -19.93 -8.46
N GLN A 327 27.17 -19.75 -9.19
CA GLN A 327 27.88 -18.48 -9.25
C GLN A 327 27.02 -17.36 -9.85
N GLN A 328 26.14 -17.66 -10.81
CA GLN A 328 25.18 -16.67 -11.31
C GLN A 328 24.18 -16.25 -10.22
N ILE A 329 23.66 -17.20 -9.41
CA ILE A 329 22.80 -16.87 -8.26
C ILE A 329 23.53 -16.02 -7.24
N GLN A 330 24.82 -16.30 -6.97
CA GLN A 330 25.66 -15.47 -6.11
C GLN A 330 25.75 -14.04 -6.63
N VAL A 331 26.07 -13.85 -7.91
CA VAL A 331 26.16 -12.53 -8.54
C VAL A 331 24.83 -11.78 -8.46
N ASP A 332 23.72 -12.44 -8.78
CA ASP A 332 22.40 -11.80 -8.75
C ASP A 332 21.97 -11.43 -7.32
N SER A 333 22.25 -12.29 -6.35
CA SER A 333 21.91 -12.04 -4.94
C SER A 333 22.72 -10.87 -4.41
N HIS A 334 24.01 -10.81 -4.71
CA HIS A 334 24.86 -9.69 -4.34
C HIS A 334 24.40 -8.38 -5.00
N TYR A 335 24.05 -8.42 -6.30
CA TYR A 335 23.49 -7.25 -6.98
C TYR A 335 22.23 -6.75 -6.28
N LEU A 336 21.25 -7.61 -6.00
CA LEU A 336 20.04 -7.21 -5.29
C LEU A 336 20.34 -6.61 -3.91
N GLN A 337 21.31 -7.16 -3.18
CA GLN A 337 21.73 -6.65 -1.87
C GLN A 337 22.24 -5.21 -1.97
N LEU A 338 23.05 -4.87 -2.98
CA LEU A 338 23.62 -3.53 -3.17
C LEU A 338 22.57 -2.42 -3.35
N TYR A 339 21.37 -2.77 -3.81
CA TYR A 339 20.35 -1.77 -4.12
C TYR A 339 19.09 -1.88 -3.25
N LEU A 340 18.67 -3.06 -2.80
CA LEU A 340 17.40 -3.23 -2.08
C LEU A 340 17.41 -2.64 -0.67
N TRP A 341 18.59 -2.50 -0.04
CA TRP A 341 18.72 -1.96 1.32
C TRP A 341 18.09 -0.57 1.48
N ARG A 342 18.15 0.28 0.44
CA ARG A 342 17.59 1.64 0.45
C ARG A 342 16.07 1.71 0.64
N TYR A 343 15.37 0.59 0.45
CA TYR A 343 13.91 0.50 0.48
C TYR A 343 13.39 -0.16 1.77
N VAL A 344 14.27 -0.58 2.68
CA VAL A 344 13.92 -1.25 3.93
C VAL A 344 14.47 -0.47 5.12
N ALA A 345 13.80 -0.58 6.28
CA ALA A 345 14.29 0.03 7.52
C ALA A 345 15.42 -0.77 8.17
N ASP A 346 15.36 -2.11 8.05
CA ASP A 346 16.37 -3.03 8.60
C ASP A 346 17.08 -3.72 7.44
N GLU A 347 18.31 -3.31 7.15
CA GLU A 347 19.12 -3.88 6.08
C GLU A 347 19.43 -5.37 6.31
N ASN A 348 19.47 -5.81 7.57
CA ASN A 348 19.72 -7.21 7.91
C ASN A 348 18.63 -8.12 7.36
N LEU A 349 17.40 -7.63 7.22
CA LEU A 349 16.31 -8.39 6.61
C LEU A 349 16.65 -8.81 5.17
N VAL A 350 17.15 -7.86 4.37
CA VAL A 350 17.50 -8.11 2.96
C VAL A 350 18.68 -9.06 2.89
N GLN A 351 19.69 -8.83 3.73
CA GLN A 351 20.86 -9.71 3.82
C GLN A 351 20.46 -11.14 4.18
N LEU A 352 19.67 -11.34 5.24
CA LEU A 352 19.23 -12.66 5.70
C LEU A 352 18.45 -13.42 4.60
N LEU A 353 17.52 -12.76 3.91
CA LEU A 353 16.74 -13.40 2.84
C LEU A 353 17.62 -13.78 1.63
N LEU A 354 18.62 -12.96 1.29
CA LEU A 354 19.53 -13.24 0.18
C LEU A 354 20.59 -14.30 0.55
N ASP A 355 21.04 -14.33 1.81
CA ASP A 355 21.88 -15.40 2.36
C ASP A 355 21.15 -16.75 2.26
N GLU A 356 19.86 -16.80 2.62
CA GLU A 356 19.03 -18.00 2.48
C GLU A 356 18.88 -18.43 1.01
N VAL A 357 18.71 -17.47 0.09
CA VAL A 357 18.64 -17.73 -1.36
C VAL A 357 19.91 -18.41 -1.84
N LEU A 358 21.09 -17.88 -1.50
CA LEU A 358 22.34 -18.54 -1.90
C LEU A 358 22.51 -19.88 -1.19
N SER A 359 22.27 -19.95 0.11
CA SER A 359 22.41 -21.20 0.87
C SER A 359 21.60 -22.31 0.23
N SER A 360 20.35 -22.02 -0.17
CA SER A 360 19.51 -22.93 -0.93
C SER A 360 20.16 -23.35 -2.26
N ALA A 361 20.70 -22.41 -3.04
CA ALA A 361 21.41 -22.72 -4.28
C ALA A 361 22.66 -23.60 -4.06
N VAL A 362 23.45 -23.35 -3.01
CA VAL A 362 24.63 -24.15 -2.63
C VAL A 362 24.21 -25.59 -2.34
N HIS A 363 23.17 -25.78 -1.54
CA HIS A 363 22.63 -27.11 -1.22
C HIS A 363 22.07 -27.86 -2.43
N ARG A 364 21.69 -27.12 -3.48
CA ARG A 364 21.14 -27.66 -4.73
C ARG A 364 22.18 -27.76 -5.85
N CYS A 365 23.44 -27.41 -5.58
CA CYS A 365 24.52 -27.44 -6.55
C CYS A 365 25.24 -28.80 -6.54
N LEU A 366 25.58 -29.31 -7.73
CA LEU A 366 26.32 -30.57 -7.87
C LEU A 366 27.81 -30.42 -7.51
N ASP A 367 28.38 -29.24 -7.77
CA ASP A 367 29.77 -28.88 -7.47
C ASP A 367 29.80 -27.46 -6.88
N PRO A 368 29.55 -27.31 -5.57
CA PRO A 368 29.38 -26.01 -4.94
C PRO A 368 30.73 -25.30 -4.79
N VAL A 369 31.07 -24.48 -5.78
CA VAL A 369 32.22 -23.58 -5.74
C VAL A 369 31.77 -22.14 -6.01
N LEU A 370 31.83 -21.31 -4.98
CA LEU A 370 31.53 -19.88 -5.08
C LEU A 370 32.59 -19.14 -5.91
N MET A 371 32.15 -18.05 -6.53
CA MET A 371 33.03 -17.10 -7.20
C MET A 371 33.72 -16.22 -6.15
N GLU A 372 34.96 -15.82 -6.44
CA GLU A 372 35.71 -14.91 -5.58
C GLU A 372 34.92 -13.59 -5.39
N PRO A 373 34.77 -13.08 -4.15
CA PRO A 373 34.00 -11.88 -3.87
C PRO A 373 34.41 -10.67 -4.72
N SER A 374 35.72 -10.47 -4.93
CA SER A 374 36.27 -9.38 -5.74
C SER A 374 35.76 -9.40 -7.20
N VAL A 375 35.58 -10.60 -7.76
CA VAL A 375 35.05 -10.78 -9.12
C VAL A 375 33.55 -10.49 -9.15
N VAL A 376 32.81 -10.93 -8.12
CA VAL A 376 31.38 -10.64 -7.97
C VAL A 376 31.13 -9.14 -7.89
N ASP A 377 31.94 -8.41 -7.09
CA ASP A 377 31.88 -6.95 -6.98
C ASP A 377 32.05 -6.28 -8.35
N ILE A 378 33.10 -6.65 -9.09
CA ILE A 378 33.38 -6.10 -10.43
C ILE A 378 32.23 -6.36 -11.41
N ILE A 379 31.62 -7.55 -11.35
CA ILE A 379 30.48 -7.88 -12.23
C ILE A 379 29.25 -7.03 -11.87
N CYS A 380 29.00 -6.82 -10.58
CA CYS A 380 27.87 -6.04 -10.10
C CYS A 380 28.05 -4.53 -10.37
N GLU A 381 29.25 -3.98 -10.22
CA GLU A 381 29.56 -2.56 -10.51
C GLU A 381 29.39 -2.20 -11.99
N ARG A 382 29.57 -3.17 -12.89
CA ARG A 382 29.36 -3.01 -14.34
C ARG A 382 27.89 -3.17 -14.75
N GLY A 383 27.04 -3.63 -13.83
CA GLY A 383 25.64 -3.97 -14.06
C GLY A 383 24.73 -2.79 -13.78
#